data_AF-A0ABD1BBX2-F1
#
_entry.id   AF-A0ABD1BBX2-F1
#
_cell.length_a   1.000
_cell.length_b   1.000
_cell.length_c   1.000
_cell.angle_alpha   90.00
_cell.angle_beta   90.00
_cell.angle_gamma   90.00
#
_symmetry.space_group_name_H-M   'P 1'
#
loop_
_entity.id
_entity.type
_entity.pdbx_description
1 polymer ?
#
loop_
_entity_poly.entity_id
_entity_poly.type
_entity_poly.pdbx_seq_one_letter_code
_entity_poly.pdbx_strand_id
1 'polypeptide(L)'
;MSSSNHITFSLRSVLEKEKLNGSNFLEWYRNPRIVLEQEKRDYVLEKVLPEKYRSNAPQSDKNAWDKHSNDMVDVTCLMLATMNSDLQKQYENVASPIEMITSLKAMFQEQARTERYQMVKSLVECKLPKDAPVSPHIIKMMGYIDNLGKLDCPISQELATDIILAVIAVEL
;
A
#
# COMPACT_ATOMS: atom_id res chain seq x y z
N MET A 1 -5.84 15.82 -43.88
CA MET A 1 -5.96 16.53 -42.59
C MET A 1 -5.70 15.50 -41.52
N SER A 2 -4.49 15.48 -40.97
CA SER A 2 -4.11 14.50 -39.93
C SER A 2 -4.63 15.02 -38.60
N SER A 3 -5.60 14.33 -38.02
CA SER A 3 -6.11 14.63 -36.69
C SER A 3 -5.04 14.27 -35.66
N SER A 4 -4.37 15.28 -35.11
CA SER A 4 -3.51 15.12 -33.95
C SER A 4 -4.39 14.80 -32.73
N ASN A 5 -4.47 13.51 -32.38
CA ASN A 5 -5.01 13.06 -31.10
C ASN A 5 -4.08 13.57 -29.99
N HIS A 6 -4.37 14.75 -29.44
CA HIS A 6 -3.80 15.15 -28.16
C HIS A 6 -4.34 14.19 -27.10
N ILE A 7 -3.53 13.21 -26.71
CA ILE A 7 -3.78 12.42 -25.50
C ILE A 7 -3.64 13.41 -24.35
N THR A 8 -4.76 13.93 -23.86
CA THR A 8 -4.80 14.70 -22.62
C THR A 8 -4.43 13.78 -21.48
N PHE A 9 -3.28 14.04 -20.85
CA PHE A 9 -2.86 13.34 -19.64
C PHE A 9 -3.90 13.58 -18.54
N SER A 10 -4.56 12.52 -18.08
CA SER A 10 -5.46 12.54 -16.94
C SER A 10 -4.77 11.85 -15.78
N LEU A 11 -4.55 12.55 -14.66
CA LEU A 11 -3.90 11.94 -13.50
C LEU A 11 -4.68 10.71 -12.99
N ARG A 12 -6.00 10.69 -13.16
CA ARG A 12 -6.83 9.53 -12.79
C ARG A 12 -6.46 8.25 -13.53
N SER A 13 -5.82 8.31 -14.70
CA SER A 13 -5.37 7.11 -15.42
C SER A 13 -4.33 6.31 -14.63
N VAL A 14 -3.65 6.92 -13.65
CA VAL A 14 -2.73 6.20 -12.74
C VAL A 14 -3.45 5.14 -11.90
N LEU A 15 -4.75 5.34 -11.64
CA LEU A 15 -5.57 4.46 -10.84
C LEU A 15 -6.09 3.23 -11.61
N GLU A 16 -5.99 3.26 -12.94
CA GLU A 16 -6.42 2.18 -13.82
C GLU A 16 -5.31 1.15 -14.06
N LYS A 17 -4.05 1.51 -13.78
CA LYS A 17 -2.86 0.69 -14.06
C LYS A 17 -2.92 -0.67 -13.34
N GLU A 18 -3.24 -0.66 -12.05
CA GLU A 18 -3.34 -1.88 -11.26
C GLU A 18 -4.32 -1.70 -10.10
N LYS A 19 -5.20 -2.70 -9.92
CA LYS A 19 -6.12 -2.76 -8.78
C LYS A 19 -5.39 -3.25 -7.53
N LEU A 20 -5.86 -2.83 -6.35
CA LEU A 20 -5.38 -3.37 -5.08
C LEU A 20 -5.66 -4.88 -5.02
N ASN A 21 -4.59 -5.67 -4.95
CA ASN A 21 -4.63 -7.14 -4.87
C ASN A 21 -3.96 -7.69 -3.61
N GLY A 22 -3.54 -6.79 -2.72
CA GLY A 22 -2.97 -7.06 -1.41
C GLY A 22 -1.45 -7.12 -1.36
N SER A 23 -0.79 -7.49 -2.46
CA SER A 23 0.68 -7.42 -2.56
C SER A 23 1.20 -6.01 -2.87
N ASN A 24 0.36 -5.17 -3.49
CA ASN A 24 0.72 -3.85 -3.99
C ASN A 24 0.17 -2.70 -3.12
N PHE A 25 -0.20 -2.94 -1.86
CA PHE A 25 -0.86 -1.93 -1.02
C PHE A 25 -0.10 -0.60 -0.93
N LEU A 26 1.23 -0.61 -0.83
CA LEU A 26 2.02 0.62 -0.67
C LEU A 26 2.06 1.46 -1.95
N GLU A 27 2.18 0.84 -3.13
CA GLU A 27 2.06 1.52 -4.42
C GLU A 27 0.62 2.00 -4.64
N TRP A 28 -0.34 1.11 -4.41
CA TRP A 28 -1.76 1.45 -4.49
C TRP A 28 -2.14 2.55 -3.51
N TYR A 29 -1.58 2.66 -2.31
CA TYR A 29 -1.94 3.73 -1.36
C TYR A 29 -1.40 5.10 -1.80
N ARG A 30 -0.24 5.14 -2.47
CA ARG A 30 0.36 6.39 -2.96
C ARG A 30 -0.45 7.01 -4.10
N ASN A 31 -0.93 6.19 -5.04
CA ASN A 31 -1.57 6.67 -6.27
C ASN A 31 -2.88 7.47 -6.04
N PRO A 32 -3.88 6.98 -5.26
CA PRO A 32 -5.05 7.74 -4.87
C PRO A 32 -4.68 9.01 -4.12
N ARG A 33 -3.69 9.01 -3.22
CA ARG A 33 -3.31 10.24 -2.51
C ARG A 33 -2.84 11.33 -3.47
N ILE A 34 -2.02 10.98 -4.47
CA ILE A 34 -1.57 11.92 -5.50
C ILE A 34 -2.75 12.52 -6.28
N VAL A 35 -3.72 11.67 -6.67
CA VAL A 35 -4.94 12.13 -7.36
C VAL A 35 -5.80 13.02 -6.46
N LEU A 36 -6.01 12.61 -5.20
CA LEU A 36 -6.85 13.33 -4.25
C LEU A 36 -6.24 14.66 -3.81
N GLU A 37 -4.92 14.74 -3.72
CA GLU A 37 -4.19 15.98 -3.43
C GLU A 37 -4.40 16.99 -4.58
N GLN A 38 -4.31 16.54 -5.84
CA GLN A 38 -4.64 17.39 -6.99
C GLN A 38 -6.10 17.88 -6.94
N GLU A 39 -7.03 17.02 -6.53
CA GLU A 39 -8.45 17.35 -6.42
C GLU A 39 -8.83 18.11 -5.14
N LYS A 40 -7.88 18.34 -4.22
CA LYS A 40 -8.10 18.95 -2.89
C LYS A 40 -9.14 18.19 -2.05
N ARG A 41 -9.06 16.86 -2.10
CA ARG A 41 -9.96 15.90 -1.45
C ARG A 41 -9.25 14.93 -0.52
N ASP A 42 -7.92 14.98 -0.45
CA ASP A 42 -7.11 14.11 0.40
C ASP A 42 -7.47 14.22 1.89
N TYR A 43 -7.95 15.40 2.31
CA TYR A 43 -8.41 15.65 3.69
C TYR A 43 -9.47 14.67 4.20
N VAL A 44 -10.29 14.07 3.31
CA VAL A 44 -11.34 13.11 3.71
C VAL A 44 -10.78 11.76 4.19
N LEU A 45 -9.48 11.51 3.97
CA LEU A 45 -8.79 10.33 4.49
C LEU A 45 -8.41 10.48 5.98
N GLU A 46 -8.57 11.68 6.55
CA GLU A 46 -8.14 11.98 7.91
C GLU A 46 -9.21 12.73 8.72
N LYS A 47 -10.03 13.55 8.06
CA LYS A 47 -11.05 14.38 8.71
C LYS A 47 -12.41 13.71 8.67
N VAL A 48 -12.95 13.38 9.83
CA VAL A 48 -14.31 12.83 9.95
C VAL A 48 -15.37 13.83 9.48
N LEU A 49 -16.45 13.32 8.89
CA LEU A 49 -17.61 14.13 8.53
C LEU A 49 -18.22 14.73 9.82
N PRO A 50 -18.35 16.06 9.93
CA PRO A 50 -18.97 16.70 11.08
C PRO A 50 -20.44 16.28 11.24
N GLU A 51 -20.98 16.50 12.45
CA GLU A 51 -22.41 16.35 12.68
C GLU A 51 -23.21 17.23 11.70
N LYS A 52 -24.35 16.70 11.24
CA LYS A 52 -25.20 17.40 10.28
C LYS A 52 -25.68 18.72 10.87
N TYR A 53 -25.60 19.76 10.06
CA TYR A 53 -26.04 21.10 10.45
C TYR A 53 -27.52 21.13 10.84
N ARG A 54 -27.89 22.07 11.72
CA ARG A 54 -29.29 22.37 12.05
C ARG A 54 -29.97 23.12 10.91
N SER A 55 -31.29 23.03 10.83
CA SER A 55 -32.08 23.71 9.78
C SER A 55 -31.84 25.22 9.71
N ASN A 56 -31.54 25.86 10.84
CA ASN A 56 -31.26 27.29 10.96
C ASN A 56 -29.78 27.67 10.81
N ALA A 57 -28.89 26.73 10.47
CA ALA A 57 -27.48 27.02 10.27
C ALA A 57 -27.25 27.98 9.09
N PRO A 58 -26.18 28.79 9.14
CA PRO A 58 -25.74 29.61 8.02
C PRO A 58 -25.58 28.79 6.74
N GLN A 59 -25.90 29.38 5.58
CA GLN A 59 -25.77 28.69 4.30
C GLN A 59 -24.32 28.25 4.01
N SER A 60 -23.32 29.00 4.49
CA SER A 60 -21.92 28.63 4.40
C SER A 60 -21.62 27.27 5.04
N ASP A 61 -22.23 27.02 6.20
CA ASP A 61 -22.00 25.81 7.00
C ASP A 61 -22.68 24.61 6.33
N LYS A 62 -23.88 24.84 5.78
CA LYS A 62 -24.59 23.84 4.97
C LYS A 62 -23.77 23.43 3.76
N ASN A 63 -23.29 24.41 2.99
CA ASN A 63 -22.47 24.18 1.80
C ASN A 63 -21.17 23.44 2.13
N ALA A 64 -20.51 23.80 3.24
CA ALA A 64 -19.28 23.15 3.68
C ALA A 64 -19.52 21.69 4.07
N TRP A 65 -20.62 21.40 4.77
CA TRP A 65 -21.02 20.04 5.12
C TRP A 65 -21.39 19.22 3.88
N ASP A 66 -22.21 19.76 2.99
CA ASP A 66 -22.63 19.08 1.76
C ASP A 66 -21.41 18.78 0.86
N LYS A 67 -20.47 19.72 0.75
CA LYS A 67 -19.20 19.50 0.04
C LYS A 67 -18.41 18.34 0.65
N HIS A 68 -18.25 18.31 1.97
CA HIS A 68 -17.51 17.24 2.64
C HIS A 68 -18.22 15.89 2.47
N SER A 69 -19.56 15.85 2.61
CA SER A 69 -20.33 14.63 2.38
C SER A 69 -20.17 14.11 0.95
N ASN A 70 -20.16 14.99 -0.05
CA ASN A 70 -19.97 14.62 -1.45
C ASN A 70 -18.53 14.15 -1.71
N ASP A 71 -17.52 14.86 -1.18
CA ASP A 71 -16.12 14.45 -1.30
C ASP A 71 -15.89 13.07 -0.65
N MET A 72 -16.52 12.77 0.49
CA MET A 72 -16.47 11.44 1.13
C MET A 72 -17.03 10.35 0.22
N VAL A 73 -18.20 10.56 -0.38
CA VAL A 73 -18.82 9.61 -1.31
C VAL A 73 -17.93 9.38 -2.54
N ASP A 74 -17.45 10.46 -3.15
CA ASP A 74 -16.57 10.39 -4.33
C ASP A 74 -15.30 9.58 -4.02
N VAL A 75 -14.66 9.82 -2.87
CA VAL A 75 -13.45 9.10 -2.48
C VAL A 75 -13.72 7.64 -2.12
N THR A 76 -14.84 7.34 -1.43
CA THR A 76 -15.25 5.95 -1.18
C THR A 76 -15.45 5.19 -2.48
N CYS A 77 -16.17 5.78 -3.45
CA CYS A 77 -16.37 5.17 -4.77
C CYS A 77 -15.04 4.98 -5.52
N LEU A 78 -14.14 5.96 -5.47
CA LEU A 78 -12.81 5.86 -6.08
C LEU A 78 -11.98 4.73 -5.47
N MET A 79 -11.96 4.64 -4.14
CA MET A 79 -11.25 3.58 -3.42
C MET A 79 -11.80 2.21 -3.81
N LEU A 80 -13.13 2.03 -3.80
CA LEU A 80 -13.75 0.78 -4.23
C LEU A 80 -13.41 0.45 -5.70
N ALA A 81 -13.53 1.41 -6.62
CA ALA A 81 -13.25 1.17 -8.04
C ALA A 81 -11.82 0.68 -8.32
N THR A 82 -10.87 1.07 -7.47
CA THR A 82 -9.45 0.72 -7.57
C THR A 82 -9.07 -0.55 -6.79
N MET A 83 -10.03 -1.25 -6.19
CA MET A 83 -9.82 -2.54 -5.52
C MET A 83 -10.16 -3.73 -6.44
N ASN A 84 -9.57 -4.90 -6.15
CA ASN A 84 -10.02 -6.16 -6.74
C ASN A 84 -11.45 -6.54 -6.26
N SER A 85 -12.05 -7.56 -6.87
CA SER A 85 -13.43 -7.96 -6.57
C SER A 85 -13.67 -8.34 -5.12
N ASP A 86 -12.71 -9.00 -4.48
CA ASP A 86 -12.88 -9.52 -3.12
C ASP A 86 -12.89 -8.39 -2.10
N LEU A 87 -11.95 -7.45 -2.24
CA LEU A 87 -11.89 -6.25 -1.41
C LEU A 87 -13.07 -5.32 -1.70
N GLN A 88 -13.47 -5.15 -2.97
CA GLN A 88 -14.70 -4.41 -3.31
C GLN A 88 -15.90 -4.94 -2.53
N LYS A 89 -16.13 -6.26 -2.56
CA LYS A 89 -17.23 -6.90 -1.84
C LYS A 89 -17.10 -6.75 -0.32
N GLN A 90 -15.89 -6.78 0.22
CA GLN A 90 -15.64 -6.58 1.65
C GLN A 90 -15.99 -5.16 2.11
N TYR A 91 -15.73 -4.15 1.28
CA TYR A 91 -15.87 -2.74 1.65
C TYR A 91 -17.08 -2.02 1.01
N GLU A 92 -17.92 -2.70 0.21
CA GLU A 92 -19.02 -2.08 -0.53
C GLU A 92 -20.05 -1.32 0.34
N ASN A 93 -20.16 -1.71 1.62
CA ASN A 93 -21.06 -1.09 2.60
C ASN A 93 -20.35 -0.14 3.58
N VAL A 94 -19.04 0.09 3.41
CA VAL A 94 -18.26 1.01 4.25
C VAL A 94 -18.33 2.40 3.64
N ALA A 95 -19.04 3.31 4.30
CA ALA A 95 -19.26 4.66 3.79
C ALA A 95 -18.08 5.62 4.02
N SER A 96 -17.14 5.24 4.91
CA SER A 96 -16.05 6.10 5.36
C SER A 96 -14.71 5.71 4.73
N PRO A 97 -14.09 6.59 3.91
CA PRO A 97 -12.72 6.38 3.40
C PRO A 97 -11.71 6.14 4.53
N ILE A 98 -11.91 6.78 5.68
CA ILE A 98 -11.05 6.64 6.87
C ILE A 98 -11.10 5.22 7.41
N GLU A 99 -12.29 4.64 7.53
CA GLU A 99 -12.46 3.27 8.00
C GLU A 99 -11.84 2.28 7.01
N MET A 100 -12.10 2.47 5.71
CA MET A 100 -11.49 1.65 4.65
C MET A 100 -9.97 1.70 4.75
N ILE A 101 -9.36 2.90 4.76
CA ILE A 101 -7.91 3.00 4.74
C ILE A 101 -7.27 2.49 6.04
N THR A 102 -7.92 2.68 7.17
CA THR A 102 -7.45 2.16 8.47
C THR A 102 -7.43 0.64 8.47
N SER A 103 -8.53 0.02 8.02
CA SER A 103 -8.64 -1.43 7.93
C SER A 103 -7.64 -2.03 6.93
N LEU A 104 -7.49 -1.41 5.75
CA LEU A 104 -6.52 -1.84 4.74
C LEU A 104 -5.07 -1.72 5.24
N LYS A 105 -4.73 -0.61 5.93
CA LYS A 105 -3.42 -0.45 6.56
C LYS A 105 -3.16 -1.56 7.57
N ALA A 106 -4.12 -1.84 8.46
CA ALA A 106 -3.96 -2.91 9.44
C ALA A 106 -3.72 -4.26 8.76
N MET A 107 -4.57 -4.63 7.81
CA MET A 107 -4.50 -5.91 7.10
C MET A 107 -3.16 -6.09 6.36
N PHE A 108 -2.76 -5.13 5.53
CA PHE A 108 -1.58 -5.29 4.67
C PHE A 108 -0.27 -4.97 5.38
N GLN A 109 -0.26 -4.08 6.38
CA GLN A 109 0.95 -3.86 7.17
C GLN A 109 1.23 -5.04 8.11
N GLU A 110 0.21 -5.66 8.70
CA GLU A 110 0.40 -6.87 9.50
C GLU A 110 0.86 -8.05 8.64
N GLN A 111 0.27 -8.22 7.45
CA GLN A 111 0.69 -9.23 6.49
C GLN A 111 2.16 -9.01 6.06
N ALA A 112 2.51 -7.81 5.60
CA ALA A 112 3.87 -7.48 5.19
C ALA A 112 4.87 -7.59 6.34
N ARG A 113 4.48 -7.24 7.57
CA ARG A 113 5.31 -7.43 8.77
C ARG A 113 5.54 -8.92 9.05
N THR A 114 4.49 -9.73 8.97
CA THR A 114 4.56 -11.17 9.18
C THR A 114 5.46 -11.83 8.14
N GLU A 115 5.30 -11.49 6.87
CA GLU A 115 6.15 -11.98 5.78
C GLU A 115 7.61 -11.56 5.95
N ARG A 116 7.87 -10.28 6.25
CA ARG A 116 9.24 -9.81 6.55
C ARG A 116 9.85 -10.56 7.71
N TYR A 117 9.10 -10.76 8.80
CA TYR A 117 9.58 -11.50 9.95
C TYR A 117 9.92 -12.96 9.59
N GLN A 118 9.06 -13.66 8.86
CA GLN A 118 9.35 -15.03 8.44
C GLN A 118 10.55 -15.12 7.50
N MET A 119 10.73 -14.11 6.63
CA MET A 119 11.87 -14.04 5.72
C MET A 119 13.18 -13.76 6.46
N VAL A 120 13.20 -12.79 7.38
CA VAL A 120 14.36 -12.53 8.27
C VAL A 120 14.67 -13.75 9.11
N LYS A 121 13.65 -14.39 9.70
CA LYS A 121 13.83 -15.62 10.47
C LYS A 121 14.47 -16.71 9.63
N SER A 122 13.95 -16.96 8.42
CA SER A 122 14.50 -17.97 7.50
C SER A 122 15.94 -17.65 7.07
N LEU A 123 16.28 -16.37 6.92
CA LEU A 123 17.62 -15.91 6.60
C LEU A 123 18.60 -16.16 7.77
N VAL A 124 18.21 -15.79 8.99
CA VAL A 124 19.05 -15.95 10.19
C VAL A 124 19.17 -17.42 10.61
N GLU A 125 18.13 -18.23 10.41
CA GLU A 125 18.13 -19.67 10.67
C GLU A 125 18.74 -20.50 9.53
N CYS A 126 19.20 -19.87 8.45
CA CYS A 126 19.78 -20.55 7.29
C CYS A 126 21.16 -21.13 7.63
N LYS A 127 21.23 -22.18 8.44
CA LYS A 127 22.52 -22.79 8.81
C LYS A 127 23.12 -23.55 7.63
N LEU A 128 24.43 -23.44 7.46
CA LEU A 128 25.19 -24.26 6.51
C LEU A 128 25.52 -25.60 7.18
N PRO A 129 24.95 -26.74 6.74
CA PRO A 129 25.27 -28.03 7.34
C PRO A 129 26.75 -28.37 7.21
N LYS A 130 27.30 -29.05 8.22
CA LYS A 130 28.66 -29.61 8.16
C LYS A 130 28.84 -30.42 6.88
N ASP A 131 29.88 -30.10 6.12
CA ASP A 131 30.24 -30.70 4.83
C ASP A 131 29.35 -30.35 3.62
N ALA A 132 28.39 -29.40 3.74
CA ALA A 132 27.61 -28.91 2.61
C ALA A 132 28.37 -27.85 1.77
N PRO A 133 28.13 -27.75 0.45
CA PRO A 133 28.73 -26.73 -0.37
C PRO A 133 28.19 -25.33 -0.04
N VAL A 134 29.10 -24.36 0.07
CA VAL A 134 28.77 -22.96 0.41
C VAL A 134 27.98 -22.26 -0.70
N SER A 135 28.27 -22.53 -1.97
CA SER A 135 27.68 -21.77 -3.09
C SER A 135 26.15 -21.88 -3.18
N PRO A 136 25.52 -23.07 -3.16
CA PRO A 136 24.05 -23.17 -3.16
C PRO A 136 23.41 -22.50 -1.95
N HIS A 137 24.12 -22.47 -0.83
CA HIS A 137 23.67 -21.85 0.41
C HIS A 137 23.62 -20.32 0.27
N ILE A 138 24.68 -19.69 -0.24
CA ILE A 138 24.72 -18.24 -0.52
C ILE A 138 23.59 -17.85 -1.47
N ILE A 139 23.36 -18.63 -2.54
CA ILE A 139 22.27 -18.36 -3.50
C ILE A 139 20.91 -18.35 -2.78
N LYS A 140 20.66 -19.30 -1.88
CA LYS A 140 19.43 -19.36 -1.08
C LYS A 140 19.29 -18.12 -0.18
N MET A 141 20.37 -17.69 0.47
CA MET A 141 20.38 -16.50 1.32
C MET A 141 20.13 -15.21 0.52
N MET A 142 20.74 -15.08 -0.66
CA MET A 142 20.48 -13.98 -1.59
C MET A 142 19.00 -13.93 -1.98
N GLY A 143 18.39 -15.09 -2.25
CA GLY A 143 16.95 -15.15 -2.53
C GLY A 143 16.07 -14.61 -1.40
N TYR A 144 16.45 -14.81 -0.14
CA TYR A 144 15.75 -14.20 0.99
C TYR A 144 15.95 -12.69 1.06
N ILE A 145 17.16 -12.20 0.81
CA ILE A 145 17.49 -10.77 0.77
C ILE A 145 16.72 -10.05 -0.36
N ASP A 146 16.67 -10.63 -1.55
CA ASP A 146 15.93 -10.07 -2.69
C ASP A 146 14.43 -10.00 -2.39
N ASN A 147 13.88 -11.02 -1.75
CA ASN A 147 12.47 -11.04 -1.35
C ASN A 147 12.15 -10.02 -0.25
N LEU A 148 13.09 -9.73 0.67
CA LEU A 148 12.94 -8.62 1.62
C LEU A 148 12.87 -7.27 0.91
N GLY A 149 13.65 -7.09 -0.17
CA GLY A 149 13.55 -5.90 -1.04
C GLY A 149 12.16 -5.70 -1.64
N LYS A 150 11.49 -6.79 -2.07
CA LYS A 150 10.10 -6.74 -2.58
C LYS A 150 9.07 -6.39 -1.52
N LEU A 151 9.39 -6.61 -0.23
CA LEU A 151 8.53 -6.29 0.91
C LEU A 151 8.81 -4.89 1.49
N ASP A 152 9.39 -3.99 0.70
CA ASP A 152 9.81 -2.64 1.10
C ASP A 152 10.79 -2.64 2.30
N CYS A 153 11.62 -3.68 2.40
CA CYS A 153 12.68 -3.81 3.41
C CYS A 153 14.03 -4.16 2.76
N PRO A 154 14.56 -3.32 1.87
CA PRO A 154 15.83 -3.58 1.21
C PRO A 154 16.97 -3.64 2.23
N ILE A 155 17.82 -4.66 2.10
CA ILE A 155 19.06 -4.79 2.88
C ILE A 155 20.19 -4.18 2.05
N SER A 156 21.01 -3.32 2.65
CA SER A 156 22.19 -2.78 1.97
C SER A 156 23.17 -3.89 1.64
N GLN A 157 23.95 -3.72 0.57
CA GLN A 157 24.93 -4.74 0.16
C GLN A 157 25.94 -5.07 1.27
N GLU A 158 26.36 -4.06 2.04
CA GLU A 158 27.25 -4.22 3.19
C GLU A 158 26.62 -5.11 4.27
N LEU A 159 25.40 -4.76 4.71
CA LEU A 159 24.70 -5.54 5.74
C LEU A 159 24.33 -6.95 5.24
N ALA A 160 23.99 -7.10 3.96
CA ALA A 160 23.75 -8.41 3.35
C ALA A 160 24.99 -9.30 3.43
N THR A 161 26.18 -8.72 3.15
CA THR A 161 27.45 -9.42 3.25
C THR A 161 27.73 -9.84 4.70
N ASP A 162 27.54 -8.93 5.65
CA ASP A 162 27.75 -9.21 7.08
C ASP A 162 26.82 -10.31 7.59
N ILE A 163 25.54 -10.29 7.19
CA ILE A 163 24.57 -11.34 7.54
C ILE A 163 24.99 -12.68 6.96
N ILE A 164 25.38 -12.72 5.68
CA ILE A 164 25.83 -13.96 5.02
C ILE A 164 27.06 -14.53 5.74
N LEU A 165 28.05 -13.69 6.03
CA LEU A 165 29.25 -14.11 6.75
C LEU A 165 28.92 -14.59 8.17
N ALA A 166 28.08 -13.87 8.91
CA ALA A 166 27.71 -14.24 10.27
C ALA A 166 27.01 -15.61 10.34
N VAL A 167 26.07 -15.88 9.44
CA VAL A 167 25.32 -17.13 9.42
C VAL A 167 26.21 -18.32 9.01
N ILE A 168 27.14 -18.11 8.08
CA ILE A 168 28.10 -19.15 7.66
C ILE A 168 29.16 -19.40 8.75
N ALA A 169 29.66 -18.34 9.39
CA ALA A 169 30.76 -18.42 10.37
C ALA A 169 30.37 -19.07 11.69
N VAL A 170 29.07 -19.22 11.99
CA VAL A 170 28.58 -19.86 13.23
C VAL A 170 28.87 -21.37 13.27
N GLU A 171 29.32 -22.00 12.19
CA GLU A 171 29.63 -23.45 12.14
C GLU A 171 31.05 -23.83 11.67
N LEU A 172 32.00 -22.89 11.63
CA LEU A 172 33.44 -23.17 11.48
C LEU A 172 34.13 -23.25 12.84
#